data_AF-A0AAI8QGW6-F1
#
_entry.id   AF-A0AAI8QGW6-F1
#
_cell.length_a   1.000
_cell.length_b   1.000
_cell.length_c   1.000
_cell.angle_alpha   90.00
_cell.angle_beta   90.00
_cell.angle_gamma   90.00
#
_symmetry.space_group_name_H-M   'P 1'
#
loop_
_entity.id
_entity.type
_entity.pdbx_description
1 polymer ?
#
loop_
_entity_poly.entity_id
_entity_poly.type
_entity_poly.pdbx_seq_one_letter_code
_entity_poly.pdbx_strand_id
1 'polypeptide(L)'
;MGEGWLLTAEMLELIEQGVNNVICTQPFGCLPNHIVGRGMMKTIKEKNPQSNIVSIDYDPSATRVNQENRIKLMLSNAKKEMQEKALQEA
;
A
#
# COMPACT_ATOMS: atom_id res chain seq x y z
N MET A 1 0.75 6.36 -23.66
CA MET A 1 0.47 6.22 -22.22
C MET A 1 -0.46 5.03 -22.04
N GLY A 2 0.06 3.89 -21.60
CA GLY A 2 -0.70 2.63 -21.45
C GLY A 2 -0.10 1.68 -20.41
N GLU A 3 0.82 2.16 -19.59
CA GLU A 3 1.62 1.34 -18.66
C GLU A 3 1.08 1.39 -17.23
N GLY A 4 -0.15 1.87 -17.01
CA GLY A 4 -0.73 1.94 -15.67
C GLY A 4 -0.88 0.58 -14.99
N TRP A 5 -0.90 -0.51 -15.77
CA TRP A 5 -0.88 -1.88 -15.28
C TRP A 5 0.43 -2.24 -14.56
N LEU A 6 1.55 -1.58 -14.91
CA LEU A 6 2.86 -1.85 -14.35
C LEU A 6 2.88 -1.59 -12.85
N LEU A 7 2.16 -0.58 -12.37
CA LEU A 7 2.09 -0.25 -10.96
C LEU A 7 1.55 -1.42 -10.11
N THR A 8 0.52 -2.10 -10.61
CA THR A 8 -0.02 -3.30 -9.95
C THR A 8 0.95 -4.47 -10.03
N ALA A 9 1.65 -4.63 -11.16
CA ALA A 9 2.66 -5.67 -11.33
C ALA A 9 3.83 -5.48 -10.35
N GLU A 10 4.36 -4.25 -10.22
CA GLU A 10 5.42 -3.91 -9.27
C GLU A 10 4.99 -4.15 -7.81
N MET A 11 3.74 -3.82 -7.44
CA MET A 11 3.22 -4.15 -6.11
C MET A 11 3.24 -5.66 -5.83
N LEU A 12 2.87 -6.48 -6.82
CA LEU A 12 2.88 -7.94 -6.69
C LEU A 12 4.32 -8.46 -6.60
N GLU A 13 5.23 -7.98 -7.45
CA GLU A 13 6.65 -8.36 -7.42
C GLU A 13 7.28 -8.06 -6.06
N LEU A 14 7.04 -6.88 -5.49
CA LEU A 14 7.51 -6.51 -4.16
C LEU A 14 6.97 -7.46 -3.08
N ILE A 15 5.69 -7.82 -3.14
CA ILE A 15 5.08 -8.77 -2.20
C ILE A 15 5.71 -10.16 -2.32
N GLU A 16 5.97 -10.64 -3.54
CA GLU A 16 6.66 -11.91 -3.80
C GLU A 16 8.09 -11.92 -3.25
N GLN A 17 8.77 -10.77 -3.26
CA GLN A 17 10.08 -10.56 -2.64
C GLN A 17 10.03 -10.40 -1.11
N GLY A 18 8.85 -10.53 -0.49
CA GLY A 18 8.65 -10.45 0.97
C GLY A 18 8.40 -9.02 1.49
N VAL A 19 8.30 -8.02 0.61
CA VAL A 19 7.94 -6.64 0.96
C VAL A 19 6.43 -6.54 1.08
N ASN A 20 5.93 -6.87 2.28
CA ASN A 20 4.49 -6.91 2.53
C ASN A 20 3.87 -5.54 2.81
N ASN A 21 4.67 -4.50 3.10
CA ASN A 21 4.15 -3.17 3.43
C ASN A 21 4.43 -2.19 2.29
N VAL A 22 3.40 -1.70 1.62
CA VAL A 22 3.52 -0.86 0.43
C VAL A 22 2.73 0.44 0.59
N ILE A 23 3.40 1.57 0.37
CA ILE A 23 2.75 2.89 0.27
C ILE A 23 2.64 3.26 -1.21
N CYS A 24 1.41 3.43 -1.68
CA CYS A 24 1.11 4.03 -2.98
C CYS A 24 0.95 5.55 -2.81
N THR A 25 1.97 6.33 -3.17
CA THR A 25 1.88 7.80 -3.15
C THR A 25 1.13 8.27 -4.39
N GLN A 26 0.03 9.01 -4.21
CA GLN A 26 -0.89 9.39 -5.28
C GLN A 26 -0.80 10.90 -5.53
N PRO A 27 -0.04 11.36 -6.53
CA PRO A 27 0.00 12.77 -6.90
C PRO A 27 -1.34 13.17 -7.50
N PHE A 28 -1.75 14.43 -7.29
CA PHE A 28 -2.97 14.98 -7.87
C PHE A 28 -3.12 14.63 -9.36
N GLY A 29 -4.28 14.08 -9.73
CA GLY A 29 -4.62 13.77 -11.12
C GLY A 29 -3.91 12.56 -11.74
N CYS A 30 -3.10 11.80 -10.99
CA CYS A 30 -2.42 10.61 -11.52
C CYS A 30 -3.40 9.43 -11.69
N LEU A 31 -4.06 9.36 -12.86
CA LEU A 31 -5.03 8.31 -13.19
C LEU A 31 -4.51 6.86 -13.00
N PRO A 32 -3.25 6.52 -13.36
CA PRO A 32 -2.70 5.19 -13.06
C PRO A 32 -2.77 4.85 -11.57
N ASN A 33 -2.36 5.76 -10.69
CA ASN A 33 -2.44 5.55 -9.25
C ASN A 33 -3.87 5.48 -8.75
N HIS A 34 -4.72 6.44 -9.16
CA HIS A 34 -6.06 6.61 -8.62
C HIS A 34 -7.03 5.52 -9.07
N ILE A 35 -6.92 5.05 -10.31
CA ILE A 35 -7.83 4.06 -10.89
C ILE A 35 -7.22 2.66 -10.79
N VAL A 36 -6.02 2.46 -11.34
CA VAL A 36 -5.42 1.12 -11.41
C VAL A 36 -4.83 0.73 -10.05
N GLY A 37 -3.93 1.55 -9.49
CA GLY A 37 -3.29 1.26 -8.20
C GLY A 37 -4.30 1.05 -7.07
N ARG A 38 -5.11 2.08 -6.78
CA ARG A 38 -6.13 2.01 -5.72
C ARG A 38 -7.21 0.97 -6.02
N GLY A 39 -7.63 0.83 -7.28
CA GLY A 39 -8.67 -0.13 -7.68
C GLY A 39 -8.26 -1.59 -7.46
N MET A 40 -6.97 -1.90 -7.62
CA MET A 40 -6.45 -3.26 -7.47
C MET A 40 -6.13 -3.66 -6.03
N MET A 41 -6.01 -2.71 -5.09
CA MET A 41 -5.59 -2.98 -3.70
C MET A 41 -6.43 -4.09 -3.03
N LYS A 42 -7.75 -4.06 -3.20
CA LYS A 42 -8.64 -5.07 -2.61
C LYS A 42 -8.33 -6.47 -3.15
N THR A 43 -8.24 -6.60 -4.47
CA THR A 43 -7.94 -7.89 -5.13
C THR A 43 -6.56 -8.41 -4.76
N ILE A 44 -5.56 -7.53 -4.63
CA ILE A 44 -4.22 -7.92 -4.18
C ILE A 44 -4.30 -8.45 -2.74
N LYS A 45 -4.98 -7.74 -1.83
CA LYS A 45 -5.14 -8.14 -0.43
C LYS A 45 -5.87 -9.48 -0.27
N GLU A 46 -6.88 -9.74 -1.08
CA GLU A 46 -7.60 -11.02 -1.08
C GLU A 46 -6.70 -12.20 -1.49
N LYS A 47 -5.81 -11.99 -2.45
CA LYS A 47 -4.86 -13.01 -2.92
C LYS A 47 -3.59 -13.12 -2.06
N ASN A 48 -3.25 -12.02 -1.38
CA ASN A 48 -2.05 -11.87 -0.55
C ASN A 48 -2.47 -11.32 0.82
N PRO A 49 -3.04 -12.14 1.72
CA PRO A 49 -3.57 -11.67 3.00
C PRO A 49 -2.53 -10.98 3.89
N GLN A 50 -1.25 -11.31 3.74
CA GLN A 50 -0.13 -10.68 4.43
C GLN A 50 0.17 -9.25 3.93
N SER A 51 -0.29 -8.86 2.74
CA SER A 51 0.01 -7.55 2.18
C SER A 51 -0.69 -6.41 2.94
N ASN A 52 0.00 -5.32 3.21
CA ASN A 52 -0.48 -4.12 3.86
C ASN A 52 -0.22 -2.95 2.92
N ILE A 53 -1.19 -2.68 2.05
CA ILE A 53 -1.10 -1.67 1.00
C ILE A 53 -1.95 -0.48 1.40
N VAL A 54 -1.36 0.71 1.41
CA VAL A 54 -2.07 1.96 1.72
C VAL A 54 -1.85 2.99 0.63
N SER A 55 -2.90 3.74 0.31
CA SER A 55 -2.81 4.90 -0.58
C SER A 55 -2.70 6.21 0.22
N ILE A 56 -1.83 7.11 -0.23
CA ILE A 56 -1.65 8.44 0.36
C ILE A 56 -1.76 9.50 -0.72
N ASP A 57 -2.75 10.37 -0.58
CA ASP A 57 -3.01 11.45 -1.51
C ASP A 57 -2.08 12.64 -1.23
N TYR A 58 -1.28 12.98 -2.25
CA TYR A 58 -0.47 14.20 -2.33
C TYR A 58 -1.16 15.17 -3.28
N ASP A 59 -2.34 15.62 -2.85
CA ASP A 59 -3.14 16.62 -3.54
C ASP A 59 -3.35 17.87 -2.66
N PRO A 60 -3.75 19.02 -3.24
CA PRO A 60 -4.05 20.22 -2.47
C PRO A 60 -5.24 20.08 -1.51
N SER A 61 -6.11 19.08 -1.71
CA SER A 61 -7.27 18.81 -0.85
C SER A 61 -6.92 17.98 0.40
N ALA A 62 -5.79 17.29 0.42
CA ALA A 62 -5.33 16.43 1.48
C ALA A 62 -4.43 17.20 2.44
N THR A 63 -4.78 17.18 3.73
CA THR A 63 -3.95 17.82 4.75
C THR A 63 -2.70 16.98 5.02
N ARG A 64 -1.61 17.65 5.37
CA ARG A 64 -0.39 16.99 5.88
C ARG A 64 -0.69 16.04 7.05
N VAL A 65 -1.60 16.44 7.94
CA VAL A 65 -2.01 15.62 9.10
C VAL A 65 -2.67 14.31 8.64
N ASN A 66 -3.50 14.33 7.59
CA ASN A 66 -4.08 13.12 7.02
C ASN A 66 -2.99 12.18 6.48
N GLN A 67 -2.01 12.70 5.74
CA GLN A 67 -0.88 11.92 5.21
C GLN A 67 -0.10 11.25 6.36
N GLU A 68 0.27 12.02 7.38
CA GLU A 68 0.99 11.50 8.55
C GLU A 68 0.19 10.42 9.29
N ASN A 69 -1.13 10.62 9.46
CA ASN A 69 -1.98 9.64 10.15
C ASN A 69 -2.10 8.33 9.37
N ARG A 70 -2.17 8.37 8.03
CA ARG A 70 -2.19 7.17 7.20
C ARG A 70 -0.88 6.39 7.32
N ILE A 71 0.27 7.07 7.31
CA ILE A 71 1.59 6.44 7.50
C ILE A 71 1.67 5.82 8.90
N LYS A 72 1.30 6.57 9.95
CA LYS A 72 1.34 6.09 11.34
C LYS A 72 0.45 4.86 11.53
N LEU A 73 -0.75 4.85 10.95
CA LEU A 73 -1.65 3.71 11.01
C LEU A 73 -1.06 2.48 10.29
N MET A 74 -0.49 2.67 9.10
CA MET A 74 0.18 1.60 8.36
C MET A 74 1.32 1.00 9.19
N LEU A 75 2.21 1.84 9.75
CA LEU A 75 3.33 1.39 10.57
C LEU A 75 2.86 0.70 11.87
N SER A 76 1.75 1.14 12.46
CA SER A 76 1.17 0.48 13.64
C SER A 76 0.72 -0.94 13.31
N ASN A 77 0.08 -1.14 12.16
CA ASN A 77 -0.33 -2.48 11.70
C ASN A 77 0.90 -3.34 11.38
N ALA A 78 1.90 -2.79 10.69
CA ALA A 78 3.15 -3.50 10.37
C ALA A 78 3.86 -3.99 11.65
N LYS A 79 3.93 -3.15 12.68
CA LYS A 79 4.51 -3.52 13.99
C LYS A 79 3.74 -4.65 14.67
N LYS A 80 2.40 -4.61 14.64
CA LYS A 80 1.57 -5.68 15.22
C LYS A 80 1.82 -7.01 14.52
N GLU A 81 1.85 -7.01 13.18
CA GLU A 81 2.12 -8.22 12.40
C GLU A 81 3.52 -8.79 12.70
N MET A 82 4.55 -7.94 12.84
CA MET A 82 5.89 -8.37 13.23
C MET A 82 5.92 -9.01 14.62
N GLN A 83 5.18 -8.45 15.59
CA GLN A 83 5.08 -9.00 16.94
C GLN A 83 4.36 -10.36 16.95
N GLU A 84 3.29 -10.49 16.17
CA GLU A 84 2.54 -11.75 16.02
C GLU A 84 3.42 -12.85 15.41
N LYS A 85 4.20 -12.54 14.37
CA LYS A 85 5.16 -13.48 13.77
C LYS A 85 6.25 -13.91 14.75
N ALA A 86 6.85 -12.96 15.46
CA ALA A 86 7.88 -13.27 16.46
C ALA A 86 7.37 -14.15 17.60
N LEU A 87 6.09 -14.02 17.99
CA LEU A 87 5.46 -14.88 18.99
C LEU A 87 5.16 -16.30 18.45
N GLN A 88 4.86 -16.44 17.16
CA GLN A 88 4.63 -17.74 16.53
C GLN A 88 5.92 -18.54 16.31
N GLU A 89 7.07 -17.84 16.20
CA GLU A 89 8.40 -18.43 16.00
C GLU A 89 9.13 -18.79 17.31
N ALA A 90 8.61 -18.35 18.46
CA ALA A 90 9.17 -18.58 19.80
C ALA A 90 8.56 -19.81 20.50
#